data_AF-A0A1Y2WA63-F1
#
_entry.id   AF-A0A1Y2WA63-F1
#
_cell.length_a   1.000
_cell.length_b   1.000
_cell.length_c   1.000
_cell.angle_alpha   90.00
_cell.angle_beta   90.00
_cell.angle_gamma   90.00
#
_symmetry.space_group_name_H-M   'P 1'
#
loop_
_entity.id
_entity.type
_entity.pdbx_description
1 polymer ?
#
loop_
_entity_poly.entity_id
_entity_poly.type
_entity_poly.pdbx_seq_one_letter_code
_entity_poly.pdbx_strand_id
1 'polypeptide(L)'
;MSLFAAPLYPNIGLGFLVLGASLHETLTRLKAEPQRFPKLDLSYSAAEPVTEPAILNLPANGIRLRFDGPEQRLRLIEVIDFSKNRITYQDKEIAKPVNPQGVLGSPKSGGDATTGPAFRNIYHRLFGPTYAGEYIPPANVGKGDAVGTYILSYPGVAFSFPLPLSSYSPNKDVVSLLSSSASQTATSVAVFSGKSWAHARETLWDEVLPSVKSTLLFNKSKEVVPDEVSLVKIHGGGRLQLFRKWTSSSMWINLGVTTPQDLVAELGPPDAIYRKNDQRMYIHKARTASQSHSRSRSNGGDYRRPEDLTDTDQSSAHTGSDDSDDEAVEDDLVGNVSGECFYNYFHMGFDILVSPPQPISQTPPSQVLASNGKEVPGASPFKNSTADRLVATKVVLHANVPGSYPFNRHRRCRWEISYLPTDDANEVVDSETPFDEIEERLREEWKSTYPSEDAKGRQRGMVLNRGWGDSPGSSCEFLGGWEDSSGGVAAKKLDGGEDSTTTLYGFPGLVFEVLKNGFVSAVTVY
;
A
#
# COMPACT_ATOMS: atom_id res chain seq x y z
N MET A 1 -26.61 -9.01 9.38
CA MET A 1 -25.51 -8.83 8.41
C MET A 1 -25.43 -10.08 7.55
N SER A 2 -25.29 -9.95 6.24
CA SER A 2 -25.05 -11.11 5.36
C SER A 2 -23.63 -11.64 5.57
N LEU A 3 -23.49 -12.96 5.73
CA LEU A 3 -22.17 -13.58 5.83
C LEU A 3 -21.39 -13.39 4.52
N PHE A 4 -20.06 -13.31 4.62
CA PHE A 4 -19.20 -13.30 3.45
C PHE A 4 -19.31 -14.64 2.73
N ALA A 5 -19.94 -14.64 1.56
CA ALA A 5 -19.98 -15.78 0.66
C ALA A 5 -18.93 -15.62 -0.44
N ALA A 6 -18.14 -16.66 -0.69
CA ALA A 6 -17.13 -16.64 -1.74
C ALA A 6 -16.77 -18.05 -2.26
N PRO A 7 -16.58 -18.20 -3.57
CA PRO A 7 -16.00 -19.40 -4.15
C PRO A 7 -14.50 -19.50 -3.85
N LEU A 8 -14.06 -20.71 -3.52
CA LEU A 8 -12.68 -21.11 -3.29
C LEU A 8 -12.06 -21.56 -4.61
N TYR A 9 -10.95 -20.92 -4.99
CA TYR A 9 -10.18 -21.27 -6.17
C TYR A 9 -8.75 -21.67 -5.76
N PRO A 10 -8.42 -22.97 -5.75
CA PRO A 10 -7.07 -23.43 -5.42
C PRO A 10 -6.02 -22.76 -6.30
N ASN A 11 -4.85 -22.42 -5.73
CA ASN A 11 -3.76 -21.65 -6.37
C ASN A 11 -4.08 -20.20 -6.79
N ILE A 12 -5.33 -19.75 -6.63
CA ILE A 12 -5.80 -18.47 -7.17
C ILE A 12 -6.25 -17.55 -6.03
N GLY A 13 -7.18 -17.99 -5.18
CA GLY A 13 -7.72 -17.14 -4.14
C GLY A 13 -9.09 -17.56 -3.58
N LEU A 14 -9.75 -16.62 -2.92
CA LEU A 14 -11.07 -16.77 -2.31
C LEU A 14 -11.99 -15.60 -2.70
N GLY A 15 -12.89 -15.84 -3.65
CA GLY A 15 -13.72 -14.78 -4.25
C GLY A 15 -12.83 -13.72 -4.91
N PHE A 16 -12.99 -12.45 -4.50
CA PHE A 16 -12.17 -11.34 -4.99
C PHE A 16 -10.80 -11.22 -4.29
N LEU A 17 -10.55 -12.02 -3.23
CA LEU A 17 -9.28 -12.04 -2.53
C LEU A 17 -8.33 -12.94 -3.30
N VAL A 18 -7.49 -12.34 -4.14
CA VAL A 18 -6.63 -13.06 -5.09
C VAL A 18 -5.18 -13.05 -4.61
N LEU A 19 -4.51 -14.19 -4.67
CA LEU A 19 -3.07 -14.29 -4.38
C LEU A 19 -2.29 -13.35 -5.30
N GLY A 20 -1.38 -12.57 -4.73
CA GLY A 20 -0.65 -11.51 -5.41
C GLY A 20 -1.35 -10.15 -5.46
N ALA A 21 -2.60 -10.04 -5.01
CA ALA A 21 -3.21 -8.72 -4.80
C ALA A 21 -2.40 -7.91 -3.78
N SER A 22 -2.28 -6.60 -3.99
CA SER A 22 -1.55 -5.75 -3.05
C SER A 22 -2.35 -5.54 -1.75
N LEU A 23 -1.65 -5.27 -0.65
CA LEU A 23 -2.26 -4.87 0.62
C LEU A 23 -3.15 -3.64 0.44
N HIS A 24 -2.67 -2.65 -0.32
CA HIS A 24 -3.41 -1.42 -0.65
C HIS A 24 -4.73 -1.71 -1.35
N GLU A 25 -4.71 -2.50 -2.43
CA GLU A 25 -5.91 -2.85 -3.19
C GLU A 25 -6.89 -3.66 -2.31
N THR A 26 -6.37 -4.62 -1.54
CA THR A 26 -7.18 -5.48 -0.69
C THR A 26 -7.89 -4.68 0.41
N LEU A 27 -7.16 -3.83 1.13
CA LEU A 27 -7.73 -2.96 2.14
C LEU A 27 -8.72 -1.96 1.55
N THR A 28 -8.43 -1.39 0.37
CA THR A 28 -9.32 -0.46 -0.32
C THR A 28 -10.66 -1.12 -0.66
N ARG A 29 -10.64 -2.34 -1.21
CA ARG A 29 -11.87 -3.11 -1.49
C ARG A 29 -12.64 -3.48 -0.23
N LEU A 30 -11.94 -3.92 0.83
CA LEU A 30 -12.59 -4.30 2.09
C LEU A 30 -13.24 -3.08 2.77
N LYS A 31 -12.57 -1.93 2.78
CA LYS A 31 -13.09 -0.66 3.33
C LYS A 31 -14.30 -0.12 2.57
N ALA A 32 -14.42 -0.45 1.28
CA ALA A 32 -15.57 -0.07 0.46
C ALA A 32 -16.88 -0.83 0.83
N GLU A 33 -16.78 -1.95 1.55
CA GLU A 33 -17.93 -2.76 1.98
C GLU A 33 -18.00 -2.88 3.53
N PRO A 34 -18.14 -1.78 4.29
CA PRO A 34 -18.05 -1.80 5.76
C PRO A 34 -19.16 -2.64 6.43
N GLN A 35 -20.32 -2.80 5.78
CA GLN A 35 -21.38 -3.68 6.28
C GLN A 35 -21.03 -5.17 6.20
N ARG A 36 -20.17 -5.55 5.24
CA ARG A 36 -19.72 -6.94 5.04
C ARG A 36 -18.41 -7.23 5.77
N PHE A 37 -17.56 -6.21 5.93
CA PHE A 37 -16.28 -6.27 6.63
C PHE A 37 -16.22 -5.19 7.72
N PRO A 38 -16.98 -5.35 8.82
CA PRO A 38 -17.14 -4.31 9.83
C PRO A 38 -15.90 -4.09 10.70
N LYS A 39 -14.93 -5.02 10.68
CA LYS A 39 -13.73 -4.95 11.51
C LYS A 39 -12.53 -5.52 10.75
N LEU A 40 -11.47 -4.73 10.67
CA LEU A 40 -10.20 -5.03 9.99
C LEU A 40 -9.06 -4.87 11.01
N ASP A 41 -8.47 -5.98 11.43
CA ASP A 41 -7.38 -5.97 12.42
C ASP A 41 -6.05 -6.22 11.71
N LEU A 42 -5.23 -5.17 11.56
CA LEU A 42 -3.90 -5.26 10.95
C LEU A 42 -2.84 -5.48 12.03
N SER A 43 -1.99 -6.47 11.84
CA SER A 43 -0.82 -6.76 12.69
C SER A 43 0.44 -6.75 11.83
N TYR A 44 1.50 -6.11 12.32
CA TYR A 44 2.78 -5.96 11.64
C TYR A 44 3.92 -5.80 12.65
N SER A 45 5.16 -6.03 12.23
CA SER A 45 6.34 -5.73 13.05
C SER A 45 6.64 -4.23 13.00
N ALA A 46 6.60 -3.55 14.15
CA ALA A 46 6.98 -2.14 14.22
C ALA A 46 8.49 -1.93 14.00
N ALA A 47 9.30 -2.94 14.36
CA ALA A 47 10.75 -2.92 14.18
C ALA A 47 11.16 -3.22 12.73
N GLU A 48 10.40 -4.05 12.03
CA GLU A 48 10.73 -4.55 10.69
C GLU A 48 9.52 -4.51 9.74
N PRO A 49 8.90 -3.33 9.53
CA PRO A 49 7.58 -3.23 8.89
C PRO A 49 7.58 -3.45 7.37
N VAL A 50 8.76 -3.55 6.75
CA VAL A 50 8.94 -3.69 5.30
C VAL A 50 9.60 -5.02 4.90
N THR A 51 10.06 -5.81 5.87
CA THR A 51 10.65 -7.14 5.65
C THR A 51 9.74 -8.23 6.21
N GLU A 52 9.21 -8.03 7.42
CA GLU A 52 8.31 -8.99 8.05
C GLU A 52 6.89 -8.97 7.44
N PRO A 53 6.21 -10.12 7.38
CA PRO A 53 4.85 -10.20 6.85
C PRO A 53 3.83 -9.34 7.60
N ALA A 54 2.93 -8.70 6.84
CA ALA A 54 1.76 -8.04 7.39
C ALA A 54 0.57 -9.01 7.43
N ILE A 55 -0.15 -9.04 8.56
CA ILE A 55 -1.29 -9.94 8.78
C ILE A 55 -2.57 -9.12 8.93
N LEU A 56 -3.53 -9.34 8.05
CA LEU A 56 -4.86 -8.74 8.14
C LEU A 56 -5.87 -9.80 8.59
N ASN A 57 -6.40 -9.63 9.81
CA ASN A 57 -7.45 -10.47 10.36
C ASN A 57 -8.82 -9.84 10.08
N LEU A 58 -9.76 -10.65 9.61
CA LEU A 58 -11.16 -10.32 9.39
C LEU A 58 -12.00 -11.09 10.42
N PRO A 59 -12.01 -10.66 11.70
CA PRO A 59 -12.57 -11.45 12.80
C PRO A 59 -14.07 -11.72 12.66
N ALA A 60 -14.81 -10.79 12.02
CA ALA A 60 -16.23 -10.92 11.73
C ALA A 60 -16.54 -11.92 10.60
N ASN A 61 -15.53 -12.25 9.78
CA ASN A 61 -15.66 -13.13 8.62
C ASN A 61 -14.94 -14.47 8.80
N GLY A 62 -14.13 -14.61 9.85
CA GLY A 62 -13.36 -15.84 10.12
C GLY A 62 -12.23 -16.08 9.12
N ILE A 63 -11.66 -15.00 8.57
CA ILE A 63 -10.62 -15.04 7.53
C ILE A 63 -9.37 -14.32 8.02
N ARG A 64 -8.19 -14.86 7.68
CA ARG A 64 -6.89 -14.22 7.89
C ARG A 64 -6.15 -14.15 6.56
N LEU A 65 -5.62 -12.99 6.24
CA LEU A 65 -4.85 -12.70 5.04
C LEU A 65 -3.42 -12.37 5.45
N ARG A 66 -2.43 -12.90 4.74
CA ARG A 66 -1.02 -12.58 5.01
C ARG A 66 -0.31 -12.08 3.76
N PHE A 67 0.40 -10.98 3.92
CA PHE A 67 1.14 -10.28 2.88
C PHE A 67 2.62 -10.36 3.18
N ASP A 68 3.48 -10.52 2.18
CA ASP A 68 4.94 -10.38 2.38
C ASP A 68 5.30 -8.93 2.72
N GLY A 69 6.45 -8.73 3.38
CA GLY A 69 6.93 -7.39 3.73
C GLY A 69 7.30 -6.56 2.49
N PRO A 70 8.24 -7.02 1.64
CA PRO A 70 8.85 -6.17 0.61
C PRO A 70 7.88 -5.68 -0.45
N GLU A 71 7.04 -6.57 -0.99
CA GLU A 71 6.09 -6.21 -2.06
C GLU A 71 4.66 -5.96 -1.57
N GLN A 72 4.36 -6.30 -0.31
CA GLN A 72 3.02 -6.24 0.27
C GLN A 72 1.96 -6.98 -0.56
N ARG A 73 2.29 -8.20 -1.01
CA ARG A 73 1.47 -9.06 -1.86
C ARG A 73 0.83 -10.18 -1.05
N LEU A 74 -0.45 -10.43 -1.29
CA LEU A 74 -1.18 -11.50 -0.62
C LEU A 74 -0.57 -12.86 -0.95
N ARG A 75 0.09 -13.49 0.04
CA ARG A 75 0.75 -14.81 -0.11
C ARG A 75 -0.11 -15.95 0.40
N LEU A 76 -0.93 -15.69 1.41
CA LEU A 76 -1.72 -16.71 2.08
C LEU A 76 -3.10 -16.19 2.47
N ILE A 77 -4.13 -16.99 2.15
CA ILE A 77 -5.51 -16.77 2.60
C ILE A 77 -5.90 -17.94 3.48
N GLU A 78 -6.35 -17.67 4.69
CA GLU A 78 -6.77 -18.68 5.64
C GLU A 78 -8.22 -18.47 6.05
N VAL A 79 -9.03 -19.52 5.96
CA VAL A 79 -10.33 -19.58 6.62
C VAL A 79 -10.12 -20.28 7.95
N ILE A 80 -10.27 -19.55 9.04
CA ILE A 80 -9.97 -19.99 10.41
C ILE A 80 -11.24 -20.21 11.25
N ASP A 81 -12.39 -19.74 10.78
CA ASP A 81 -13.68 -19.94 11.45
C ASP A 81 -14.80 -20.04 10.39
N PHE A 82 -15.25 -21.27 10.11
CA PHE A 82 -16.27 -21.56 9.09
C PHE A 82 -17.68 -21.10 9.48
N SER A 83 -17.91 -20.71 10.74
CA SER A 83 -19.23 -20.23 11.18
C SER A 83 -19.54 -18.81 10.71
N LYS A 84 -18.52 -18.07 10.24
CA LYS A 84 -18.58 -16.64 9.91
C LYS A 84 -18.53 -16.35 8.41
N ASN A 85 -18.57 -17.38 7.59
CA ASN A 85 -18.49 -17.28 6.13
C ASN A 85 -19.29 -18.39 5.47
N ARG A 86 -19.44 -18.28 4.15
CA ARG A 86 -20.08 -19.29 3.30
C ARG A 86 -19.19 -19.56 2.11
N ILE A 87 -18.29 -20.54 2.25
CA ILE A 87 -17.30 -20.87 1.24
C ILE A 87 -17.81 -22.01 0.36
N THR A 88 -17.72 -21.83 -0.96
CA THR A 88 -18.11 -22.84 -1.94
C THR A 88 -16.92 -23.32 -2.75
N TYR A 89 -16.95 -24.56 -3.20
CA TYR A 89 -16.00 -25.13 -4.16
C TYR A 89 -16.81 -25.86 -5.22
N GLN A 90 -16.66 -25.47 -6.50
CA GLN A 90 -17.47 -25.98 -7.62
C GLN A 90 -18.98 -25.91 -7.29
N ASP A 91 -19.44 -24.74 -6.85
CA ASP A 91 -20.83 -24.45 -6.46
C ASP A 91 -21.39 -25.25 -5.27
N LYS A 92 -20.56 -26.05 -4.60
CA LYS A 92 -20.93 -26.81 -3.39
C LYS A 92 -20.32 -26.18 -2.16
N GLU A 93 -21.11 -26.01 -1.11
CA GLU A 93 -20.58 -25.55 0.18
C GLU A 93 -19.60 -26.55 0.78
N ILE A 94 -18.44 -26.05 1.21
CA ILE A 94 -17.41 -26.91 1.82
C ILE A 94 -17.82 -27.32 3.24
N ALA A 95 -18.38 -26.39 4.01
CA ALA A 95 -18.87 -26.56 5.37
C ALA A 95 -20.40 -26.43 5.39
N LYS A 96 -21.07 -27.23 6.22
CA LYS A 96 -22.53 -27.14 6.35
C LYS A 96 -22.92 -25.94 7.21
N PRO A 97 -24.01 -25.23 6.88
CA PRO A 97 -24.50 -24.15 7.72
C PRO A 97 -24.98 -24.72 9.05
N VAL A 98 -24.64 -24.04 10.14
CA VAL A 98 -25.20 -24.34 11.45
C VAL A 98 -26.66 -23.92 11.43
N ASN A 99 -27.59 -24.88 11.34
CA ASN A 99 -29.01 -24.59 11.45
C ASN A 99 -29.31 -24.09 12.88
N PRO A 100 -29.80 -22.85 13.07
CA PRO A 100 -30.22 -22.39 14.40
C PRO A 100 -31.55 -23.02 14.86
N GLN A 101 -32.23 -23.80 14.00
CA GLN A 101 -33.54 -24.43 14.28
C GLN A 101 -33.49 -25.97 14.34
N GLY A 102 -32.34 -26.55 14.70
CA GLY A 102 -32.20 -27.98 14.96
C GLY A 102 -32.57 -28.36 16.39
N VAL A 103 -33.87 -28.63 16.60
CA VAL A 103 -34.53 -29.49 17.61
C VAL A 103 -33.69 -30.01 18.79
N LEU A 104 -34.24 -29.82 20.00
CA LEU A 104 -33.97 -30.53 21.27
C LEU A 104 -33.75 -32.06 21.11
N GLY A 105 -32.57 -32.45 20.65
CA GLY A 105 -32.15 -33.83 20.52
C GLY A 105 -30.82 -34.04 21.24
N SER A 106 -30.91 -34.42 22.51
CA SER A 106 -29.85 -35.00 23.37
C SER A 106 -28.46 -34.35 23.35
N PRO A 107 -27.94 -33.84 24.49
CA PRO A 107 -26.58 -33.32 24.55
C PRO A 107 -25.60 -34.46 24.26
N LYS A 108 -24.89 -34.38 23.13
CA LYS A 108 -23.64 -35.12 23.00
C LYS A 108 -22.64 -34.45 23.93
N SER A 109 -22.40 -35.10 25.05
CA SER A 109 -21.40 -34.73 26.04
C SER A 109 -20.01 -34.67 25.38
N GLY A 110 -19.37 -33.50 25.41
CA GLY A 110 -17.93 -33.33 25.18
C GLY A 110 -17.52 -33.07 23.72
N GLY A 111 -17.27 -31.80 23.41
CA GLY A 111 -16.62 -31.34 22.17
C GLY A 111 -17.43 -30.24 21.50
N ASP A 112 -16.86 -29.04 21.40
CA ASP A 112 -17.40 -27.91 20.63
C ASP A 112 -18.00 -28.41 19.31
N ALA A 113 -19.21 -27.96 18.97
CA ALA A 113 -19.84 -28.28 17.70
C ALA A 113 -18.95 -27.75 16.57
N THR A 114 -18.12 -28.62 16.00
CA THR A 114 -17.10 -28.21 15.06
C THR A 114 -17.74 -27.82 13.72
N THR A 115 -17.65 -26.55 13.36
CA THR A 115 -18.37 -25.93 12.24
C THR A 115 -17.69 -26.12 10.89
N GLY A 116 -16.59 -26.87 10.84
CA GLY A 116 -15.76 -27.02 9.65
C GLY A 116 -16.18 -28.15 8.67
N PRO A 117 -15.57 -28.18 7.48
CA PRO A 117 -15.80 -29.23 6.50
C PRO A 117 -15.29 -30.58 7.01
N ALA A 118 -16.14 -31.61 6.99
CA ALA A 118 -15.77 -32.97 7.38
C ALA A 118 -14.70 -33.56 6.46
N PHE A 119 -13.71 -34.28 7.01
CA PHE A 119 -12.64 -34.94 6.25
C PHE A 119 -13.19 -35.78 5.09
N ARG A 120 -14.20 -36.61 5.39
CA ARG A 120 -14.86 -37.47 4.38
C ARG A 120 -15.48 -36.65 3.23
N ASN A 121 -16.02 -35.46 3.51
CA ASN A 121 -16.59 -34.60 2.47
C ASN A 121 -15.51 -34.04 1.54
N ILE A 122 -14.40 -33.58 2.12
CA ILE A 122 -13.25 -33.06 1.37
C ILE A 122 -12.65 -34.17 0.49
N TYR A 123 -12.29 -35.30 1.11
CA TYR A 123 -11.56 -36.39 0.45
C TYR A 123 -12.41 -37.17 -0.56
N HIS A 124 -13.67 -37.48 -0.26
CA HIS A 124 -14.47 -38.35 -1.14
C HIS A 124 -15.46 -37.62 -2.06
N ARG A 125 -15.76 -36.33 -1.83
CA ARG A 125 -16.82 -35.62 -2.59
C ARG A 125 -16.35 -34.36 -3.29
N LEU A 126 -15.45 -33.59 -2.69
CA LEU A 126 -15.06 -32.27 -3.21
C LEU A 126 -13.77 -32.33 -4.01
N PHE A 127 -12.66 -32.75 -3.38
CA PHE A 127 -11.32 -32.69 -3.99
C PHE A 127 -10.81 -34.03 -4.48
N GLY A 128 -11.33 -35.14 -3.95
CA GLY A 128 -10.93 -36.49 -4.32
C GLY A 128 -9.69 -36.99 -3.56
N PRO A 129 -9.26 -38.22 -3.84
CA PRO A 129 -8.06 -38.81 -3.26
C PRO A 129 -6.81 -37.98 -3.57
N THR A 130 -5.91 -37.88 -2.59
CA THR A 130 -4.59 -37.24 -2.71
C THR A 130 -3.55 -38.06 -1.96
N TYR A 131 -2.29 -37.66 -2.07
CA TYR A 131 -1.18 -38.23 -1.31
C TYR A 131 -1.44 -38.11 0.21
N ALA A 132 -0.75 -38.96 0.99
CA ALA A 132 -0.82 -38.87 2.43
C ALA A 132 -0.44 -37.46 2.90
N GLY A 133 -1.29 -36.89 3.75
CA GLY A 133 -1.03 -35.62 4.40
C GLY A 133 0.12 -35.69 5.40
N GLU A 134 0.54 -34.52 5.86
CA GLU A 134 1.62 -34.36 6.81
C GLU A 134 1.07 -34.16 8.22
N TYR A 135 1.72 -34.73 9.23
CA TYR A 135 1.38 -34.47 10.62
C TYR A 135 2.43 -33.56 11.27
N ILE A 136 1.99 -32.41 11.75
CA ILE A 136 2.80 -31.48 12.54
C ILE A 136 2.51 -31.76 14.02
N PRO A 137 3.52 -32.22 14.79
CA PRO A 137 3.33 -32.48 16.21
C PRO A 137 3.08 -31.18 16.99
N PRO A 138 2.38 -31.26 18.14
CA PRO A 138 2.18 -30.10 19.00
C PRO A 138 3.51 -29.58 19.55
N ALA A 139 3.66 -28.26 19.64
CA ALA A 139 4.87 -27.63 20.18
C ALA A 139 5.16 -28.00 21.64
N ASN A 140 4.12 -28.29 22.44
CA ASN A 140 4.21 -28.63 23.85
C ASN A 140 3.99 -30.14 24.08
N VAL A 141 5.05 -30.94 23.91
CA VAL A 141 5.00 -32.42 23.96
C VAL A 141 4.75 -32.97 25.39
N GLY A 142 4.80 -32.13 26.43
CA GLY A 142 4.80 -32.56 27.84
C GLY A 142 3.45 -32.80 28.53
N LYS A 143 2.30 -32.59 27.88
CA LYS A 143 0.96 -32.85 28.47
C LYS A 143 0.31 -34.04 27.78
N GLY A 144 -0.22 -34.99 28.56
CA GLY A 144 -0.73 -36.30 28.12
C GLY A 144 -1.96 -36.32 27.20
N ASP A 145 -2.30 -35.19 26.56
CA ASP A 145 -3.35 -35.07 25.54
C ASP A 145 -2.97 -34.04 24.46
N ALA A 146 -1.70 -34.05 24.06
CA ALA A 146 -1.19 -33.09 23.09
C ALA A 146 -1.76 -33.38 21.69
N VAL A 147 -2.52 -32.42 21.14
CA VAL A 147 -3.15 -32.49 19.82
C VAL A 147 -2.25 -31.80 18.79
N GLY A 148 -1.75 -32.56 17.82
CA GLY A 148 -1.06 -32.01 16.66
C GLY A 148 -2.03 -31.66 15.54
N THR A 149 -1.47 -31.28 14.40
CA THR A 149 -2.23 -30.89 13.21
C THR A 149 -1.89 -31.81 12.05
N TYR A 150 -2.88 -32.54 11.55
CA TYR A 150 -2.78 -33.28 10.30
C TYR A 150 -3.22 -32.39 9.13
N ILE A 151 -2.36 -32.23 8.13
CA ILE A 151 -2.58 -31.35 6.98
C ILE A 151 -2.81 -32.20 5.74
N LEU A 152 -4.03 -32.15 5.22
CA LEU A 152 -4.37 -32.74 3.93
C LEU A 152 -4.15 -31.70 2.84
N SER A 153 -3.18 -31.95 1.95
CA SER A 153 -2.79 -30.99 0.92
C SER A 153 -3.27 -31.40 -0.48
N TYR A 154 -3.71 -30.40 -1.22
CA TYR A 154 -3.92 -30.42 -2.67
C TYR A 154 -3.07 -29.29 -3.29
N PRO A 155 -2.93 -29.24 -4.63
CA PRO A 155 -2.32 -28.08 -5.28
C PRO A 155 -3.07 -26.79 -4.92
N GLY A 156 -2.36 -25.88 -4.26
CA GLY A 156 -2.81 -24.54 -3.88
C GLY A 156 -3.91 -24.45 -2.82
N VAL A 157 -4.25 -25.56 -2.15
CA VAL A 157 -5.16 -25.56 -1.00
C VAL A 157 -4.81 -26.67 -0.02
N ALA A 158 -4.89 -26.39 1.28
CA ALA A 158 -4.68 -27.38 2.32
C ALA A 158 -5.71 -27.24 3.45
N PHE A 159 -6.09 -28.38 4.02
CA PHE A 159 -7.05 -28.50 5.12
C PHE A 159 -6.34 -29.01 6.36
N SER A 160 -6.49 -28.29 7.47
CA SER A 160 -5.89 -28.65 8.75
C SER A 160 -6.91 -29.36 9.63
N PHE A 161 -6.57 -30.53 10.14
CA PHE A 161 -7.38 -31.33 11.06
C PHE A 161 -6.64 -31.51 12.37
N PRO A 162 -7.28 -31.30 13.53
CA PRO A 162 -6.68 -31.64 14.80
C PRO A 162 -6.47 -33.17 14.84
N LEU A 163 -5.35 -33.67 15.35
CA LEU A 163 -5.13 -35.11 15.51
C LEU A 163 -4.31 -35.36 16.77
N PRO A 164 -4.82 -36.13 17.76
CA PRO A 164 -4.05 -36.45 18.96
C PRO A 164 -2.76 -37.20 18.63
N LEU A 165 -1.66 -36.86 19.31
CA LEU A 165 -0.35 -37.50 19.10
C LEU A 165 -0.40 -39.02 19.29
N SER A 166 -1.20 -39.50 20.25
CA SER A 166 -1.42 -40.93 20.52
C SER A 166 -2.11 -41.68 19.37
N SER A 167 -2.84 -40.96 18.51
CA SER A 167 -3.62 -41.53 17.42
C SER A 167 -2.85 -41.62 16.11
N TYR A 168 -1.75 -40.87 15.97
CA TYR A 168 -0.91 -40.81 14.77
C TYR A 168 0.25 -41.80 14.82
N SER A 169 0.52 -42.47 13.69
CA SER A 169 1.82 -43.10 13.43
C SER A 169 2.11 -43.11 11.93
N PRO A 170 3.39 -43.09 11.50
CA PRO A 170 3.76 -43.03 10.08
C PRO A 170 3.22 -44.19 9.24
N ASN A 171 3.00 -45.35 9.87
CA ASN A 171 2.56 -46.57 9.20
C ASN A 171 1.03 -46.79 9.26
N LYS A 172 0.30 -45.92 9.98
CA LYS A 172 -1.14 -46.05 10.15
C LYS A 172 -1.85 -45.34 9.02
N ASP A 173 -2.92 -45.95 8.52
CA ASP A 173 -3.79 -45.33 7.53
C ASP A 173 -4.62 -44.22 8.19
N VAL A 174 -4.08 -42.99 8.12
CA VAL A 174 -4.73 -41.80 8.66
C VAL A 174 -6.01 -41.45 7.88
N VAL A 175 -6.10 -41.82 6.61
CA VAL A 175 -7.28 -41.54 5.77
C VAL A 175 -8.48 -42.34 6.29
N SER A 176 -8.32 -43.64 6.56
CA SER A 176 -9.40 -44.43 7.17
C SER A 176 -9.71 -44.00 8.59
N LEU A 177 -8.70 -43.61 9.39
CA LEU A 177 -8.90 -43.06 10.74
C LEU A 177 -9.79 -41.80 10.75
N LEU A 178 -9.46 -40.81 9.91
CA LEU A 178 -10.17 -39.54 9.82
C LEU A 178 -11.52 -39.67 9.12
N SER A 179 -11.69 -40.70 8.28
CA SER A 179 -12.95 -40.98 7.58
C SER A 179 -13.95 -41.80 8.42
N SER A 180 -13.46 -42.61 9.37
CA SER A 180 -14.26 -43.53 10.19
C SER A 180 -14.74 -42.94 11.51
N SER A 181 -13.95 -42.04 12.11
CA SER A 181 -14.30 -41.36 13.35
C SER A 181 -15.49 -40.41 13.14
N ALA A 182 -16.30 -40.16 14.18
CA ALA A 182 -17.34 -39.12 14.14
C ALA A 182 -16.73 -37.85 13.53
N SER A 183 -17.24 -37.47 12.34
CA SER A 183 -16.51 -36.71 11.32
C SER A 183 -15.55 -35.66 11.85
N GLN A 184 -14.24 -35.95 11.81
CA GLN A 184 -13.26 -34.93 12.14
C GLN A 184 -13.33 -33.83 11.08
N THR A 185 -13.64 -32.63 11.52
CA THR A 185 -13.81 -31.46 10.67
C THR A 185 -12.52 -30.68 10.62
N ALA A 186 -12.24 -30.05 9.47
CA ALA A 186 -11.10 -29.16 9.37
C ALA A 186 -11.29 -27.96 10.30
N THR A 187 -10.24 -27.56 11.00
CA THR A 187 -10.19 -26.34 11.81
C THR A 187 -9.81 -25.13 10.97
N SER A 188 -9.10 -25.33 9.86
CA SER A 188 -8.79 -24.26 8.93
C SER A 188 -8.56 -24.76 7.50
N VAL A 189 -8.69 -23.83 6.56
CA VAL A 189 -8.27 -23.98 5.16
C VAL A 189 -7.23 -22.92 4.86
N ALA A 190 -6.15 -23.31 4.18
CA ALA A 190 -5.14 -22.42 3.63
C ALA A 190 -5.20 -22.44 2.10
N VAL A 191 -5.21 -21.27 1.47
CA VAL A 191 -5.09 -21.07 0.01
C VAL A 191 -3.78 -20.37 -0.26
N PHE A 192 -2.96 -20.97 -1.11
CA PHE A 192 -1.58 -20.56 -1.36
C PHE A 192 -1.19 -20.87 -2.82
N SER A 193 -0.09 -20.30 -3.28
CA SER A 193 0.51 -20.66 -4.57
C SER A 193 1.47 -21.82 -4.34
N GLY A 194 1.28 -22.94 -5.05
CA GLY A 194 2.20 -24.07 -4.97
C GLY A 194 1.54 -25.44 -5.16
N LYS A 195 2.37 -26.47 -5.34
CA LYS A 195 1.92 -27.85 -5.61
C LYS A 195 1.45 -28.59 -4.35
N SER A 196 2.01 -28.26 -3.19
CA SER A 196 1.64 -28.82 -1.89
C SER A 196 1.98 -27.83 -0.78
N TRP A 197 1.32 -27.95 0.37
CA TRP A 197 1.56 -27.09 1.52
C TRP A 197 2.96 -27.24 2.09
N ALA A 198 3.48 -28.48 2.12
CA ALA A 198 4.79 -28.78 2.66
C ALA A 198 5.92 -28.03 1.93
N HIS A 199 5.80 -27.92 0.60
CA HIS A 199 6.76 -27.16 -0.20
C HIS A 199 6.45 -25.66 -0.18
N ALA A 200 5.18 -25.28 -0.33
CA ALA A 200 4.79 -23.88 -0.43
C ALA A 200 5.15 -23.06 0.82
N ARG A 201 5.12 -23.66 2.02
CA ARG A 201 5.51 -22.95 3.25
C ARG A 201 6.99 -22.57 3.32
N GLU A 202 7.86 -23.27 2.57
CA GLU A 202 9.30 -23.00 2.54
C GLU A 202 9.61 -21.81 1.63
N THR A 203 8.80 -21.60 0.60
CA THR A 203 9.00 -20.55 -0.42
C THR A 203 7.92 -19.46 -0.39
N LEU A 204 7.00 -19.50 0.58
CA LEU A 204 5.77 -18.70 0.62
C LEU A 204 6.01 -17.19 0.44
N TRP A 205 7.09 -16.70 1.04
CA TRP A 205 7.42 -15.29 1.13
C TRP A 205 8.34 -14.83 0.00
N ASP A 206 9.16 -15.73 -0.54
CA ASP A 206 10.23 -15.39 -1.49
C ASP A 206 9.89 -15.76 -2.94
N GLU A 207 8.95 -16.68 -3.16
CA GLU A 207 8.58 -17.13 -4.50
C GLU A 207 7.96 -15.99 -5.32
N VAL A 208 8.40 -15.82 -6.57
CA VAL A 208 7.80 -14.85 -7.47
C VAL A 208 6.40 -15.32 -7.85
N LEU A 209 5.38 -14.58 -7.42
CA LEU A 209 4.00 -14.93 -7.73
C LEU A 209 3.69 -14.79 -9.23
N PRO A 210 2.83 -15.67 -9.78
CA PRO A 210 2.28 -15.51 -11.12
C PRO A 210 1.59 -14.16 -11.29
N SER A 211 1.49 -13.69 -12.54
CA SER A 211 0.79 -12.44 -12.86
C SER A 211 -0.65 -12.49 -12.38
N VAL A 212 -1.05 -11.49 -11.59
CA VAL A 212 -2.42 -11.33 -11.07
C VAL A 212 -3.42 -11.25 -12.23
N LYS A 213 -3.02 -10.69 -13.39
CA LYS A 213 -3.86 -10.63 -14.61
C LYS A 213 -4.11 -12.00 -15.23
N SER A 214 -3.15 -12.92 -15.12
CA SER A 214 -3.33 -14.33 -15.53
C SER A 214 -4.28 -15.07 -14.57
N THR A 215 -4.28 -14.65 -13.30
CA THR A 215 -5.09 -15.22 -12.21
C THR A 215 -6.53 -14.69 -12.17
N LEU A 216 -6.77 -13.49 -12.71
CA LEU A 216 -8.09 -12.87 -12.83
C LEU A 216 -8.89 -13.46 -14.01
N LEU A 217 -9.44 -14.66 -13.81
CA LEU A 217 -10.54 -15.18 -14.63
C LEU A 217 -11.85 -14.36 -14.47
N PHE A 218 -11.84 -13.30 -13.66
CA PHE A 218 -13.01 -12.59 -13.15
C PHE A 218 -13.39 -11.31 -13.90
N ASN A 219 -12.58 -10.84 -14.85
CA ASN A 219 -12.95 -9.68 -15.66
C ASN A 219 -12.75 -9.98 -17.15
N LYS A 220 -13.86 -10.19 -17.86
CA LYS A 220 -13.89 -10.26 -19.33
C LYS A 220 -13.84 -8.87 -19.98
N SER A 221 -13.47 -7.82 -19.24
CA SER A 221 -13.25 -6.50 -19.80
C SER A 221 -11.94 -6.53 -20.59
N LYS A 222 -12.04 -6.27 -21.88
CA LYS A 222 -10.93 -6.25 -22.84
C LYS A 222 -10.10 -4.96 -22.70
N GLU A 223 -9.92 -4.49 -21.48
CA GLU A 223 -9.21 -3.26 -21.17
C GLU A 223 -7.75 -3.60 -20.93
N VAL A 224 -6.88 -3.11 -21.82
CA VAL A 224 -5.43 -3.30 -21.73
C VAL A 224 -4.91 -2.35 -20.66
N VAL A 225 -5.04 -2.75 -19.40
CA VAL A 225 -4.41 -2.04 -18.28
C VAL A 225 -2.89 -2.28 -18.37
N PRO A 226 -2.03 -1.25 -18.31
CA PRO A 226 -0.58 -1.42 -18.26
C PRO A 226 -0.13 -2.36 -17.13
N ASP A 227 0.99 -3.05 -17.31
CA ASP A 227 1.56 -3.86 -16.22
C ASP A 227 2.04 -2.98 -15.08
N GLU A 228 1.89 -3.49 -13.86
CA GLU A 228 2.24 -2.75 -12.66
C GLU A 228 3.73 -2.41 -12.61
N VAL A 229 4.06 -1.24 -12.07
CA VAL A 229 5.46 -0.90 -11.77
C VAL A 229 5.90 -1.69 -10.54
N SER A 230 6.96 -2.47 -10.69
CA SER A 230 7.55 -3.30 -9.63
C SER A 230 8.73 -2.63 -8.93
N LEU A 231 9.50 -1.80 -9.65
CA LEU A 231 10.73 -1.19 -9.14
C LEU A 231 11.01 0.13 -9.85
N VAL A 232 11.43 1.14 -9.09
CA VAL A 232 11.92 2.41 -9.59
C VAL A 232 13.42 2.55 -9.30
N LYS A 233 14.24 2.58 -10.35
CA LYS A 233 15.68 2.82 -10.23
C LYS A 233 15.97 4.32 -10.32
N ILE A 234 16.62 4.87 -9.31
CA ILE A 234 17.03 6.27 -9.23
C ILE A 234 18.47 6.38 -9.72
N HIS A 235 18.67 7.05 -10.85
CA HIS A 235 19.98 7.16 -11.52
C HIS A 235 20.73 8.47 -11.24
N GLY A 236 20.11 9.41 -10.51
CA GLY A 236 20.66 10.74 -10.27
C GLY A 236 20.49 11.69 -11.46
N GLY A 237 20.69 12.99 -11.24
CA GLY A 237 20.51 14.03 -12.26
C GLY A 237 19.09 14.06 -12.86
N GLY A 238 18.07 13.89 -12.03
CA GLY A 238 16.66 13.87 -12.43
C GLY A 238 16.22 12.68 -13.29
N ARG A 239 16.99 11.58 -13.33
CA ARG A 239 16.64 10.39 -14.13
C ARG A 239 16.13 9.25 -13.28
N LEU A 240 14.95 8.75 -13.61
CA LEU A 240 14.33 7.56 -13.03
C LEU A 240 14.01 6.54 -14.12
N GLN A 241 14.17 5.26 -13.79
CA GLN A 241 13.78 4.15 -14.67
C GLN A 241 12.77 3.25 -13.96
N LEU A 242 11.58 3.14 -14.53
CA LEU A 242 10.46 2.38 -13.97
C LEU A 242 10.40 1.02 -14.66
N PHE A 243 10.48 -0.07 -13.89
CA PHE A 243 10.41 -1.44 -14.38
C PHE A 243 9.01 -2.00 -14.16
N ARG A 244 8.45 -2.63 -15.20
CA ARG A 244 7.14 -3.28 -15.11
C ARG A 244 7.26 -4.74 -14.72
N LYS A 245 6.46 -5.19 -13.76
CA LYS A 245 6.48 -6.57 -13.27
C LYS A 245 6.11 -7.55 -14.37
N TRP A 246 6.69 -8.75 -14.32
CA TRP A 246 6.44 -9.86 -15.26
C TRP A 246 6.78 -9.57 -16.73
N THR A 247 7.46 -8.45 -17.00
CA THR A 247 7.95 -8.08 -18.34
C THR A 247 9.40 -7.63 -18.29
N SER A 248 10.05 -7.61 -19.45
CA SER A 248 11.36 -6.96 -19.61
C SER A 248 11.24 -5.48 -19.99
N SER A 249 10.05 -4.89 -19.85
CA SER A 249 9.78 -3.51 -20.23
C SER A 249 10.17 -2.55 -19.11
N SER A 250 10.80 -1.44 -19.50
CA SER A 250 11.04 -0.31 -18.61
C SER A 250 10.82 0.99 -19.35
N MET A 251 10.47 2.05 -18.62
CA MET A 251 10.35 3.40 -19.15
C MET A 251 11.26 4.35 -18.38
N TRP A 252 11.64 5.46 -19.01
CA TRP A 252 12.42 6.52 -18.39
C TRP A 252 11.54 7.72 -18.08
N ILE A 253 11.69 8.24 -16.86
CA ILE A 253 11.23 9.58 -16.50
C ILE A 253 12.47 10.44 -16.37
N ASN A 254 12.58 11.45 -17.24
CA ASN A 254 13.64 12.45 -17.21
C ASN A 254 13.01 13.76 -16.74
N LEU A 255 13.28 14.13 -15.49
CA LEU A 255 12.78 15.36 -14.91
C LEU A 255 13.26 16.58 -15.70
N GLY A 256 12.38 17.55 -15.90
CA GLY A 256 12.57 18.70 -16.79
C GLY A 256 12.29 18.42 -18.28
N VAL A 257 12.11 17.15 -18.68
CA VAL A 257 11.96 16.76 -20.11
C VAL A 257 10.67 15.98 -20.39
N THR A 258 10.35 14.97 -19.58
CA THR A 258 9.19 14.09 -19.79
C THR A 258 7.89 14.89 -19.69
N THR A 259 7.05 14.81 -20.73
CA THR A 259 5.79 15.58 -20.80
C THR A 259 4.63 14.84 -20.14
N PRO A 260 3.53 15.55 -19.80
CA PRO A 260 2.30 14.92 -19.34
C PRO A 260 1.73 13.90 -20.33
N GLN A 261 1.89 14.14 -21.64
CA GLN A 261 1.48 13.22 -22.70
C GLN A 261 2.31 11.93 -22.66
N ASP A 262 3.63 12.04 -22.46
CA ASP A 262 4.51 10.86 -22.31
C ASP A 262 4.11 10.05 -21.06
N LEU A 263 3.82 10.74 -19.95
CA LEU A 263 3.36 10.07 -18.71
C LEU A 263 2.06 9.29 -18.94
N VAL A 264 1.06 9.91 -19.58
CA VAL A 264 -0.22 9.23 -19.84
C VAL A 264 -0.09 8.11 -20.87
N ALA A 265 0.77 8.28 -21.87
CA ALA A 265 1.01 7.25 -22.87
C ALA A 265 1.65 5.98 -22.27
N GLU A 266 2.56 6.14 -21.30
CA GLU A 266 3.27 5.03 -20.70
C GLU A 266 2.62 4.48 -19.42
N LEU A 267 2.07 5.34 -18.56
CA LEU A 267 1.51 4.94 -17.26
C LEU A 267 -0.02 4.79 -17.29
N GLY A 268 -0.67 5.29 -18.34
CA GLY A 268 -2.12 5.50 -18.35
C GLY A 268 -2.52 6.79 -17.62
N PRO A 269 -3.83 7.10 -17.59
CA PRO A 269 -4.33 8.27 -16.87
C PRO A 269 -4.04 8.15 -15.36
N PRO A 270 -3.73 9.27 -14.67
CA PRO A 270 -3.58 9.26 -13.22
C PRO A 270 -4.91 8.95 -12.52
N ASP A 271 -4.83 8.34 -11.33
CA ASP A 271 -6.01 8.05 -10.50
C ASP A 271 -6.70 9.34 -10.03
N ALA A 272 -5.91 10.40 -9.77
CA ALA A 272 -6.42 11.73 -9.45
C ALA A 272 -5.43 12.83 -9.86
N ILE A 273 -5.94 14.02 -10.17
CA ILE A 273 -5.13 15.22 -10.42
C ILE A 273 -5.37 16.23 -9.31
N TYR A 274 -4.31 16.58 -8.58
CA TYR A 274 -4.35 17.63 -7.56
C TYR A 274 -3.68 18.89 -8.09
N ARG A 275 -4.43 19.98 -8.24
CA ARG A 275 -3.90 21.27 -8.70
C ARG A 275 -3.37 22.05 -7.52
N LYS A 276 -2.13 22.54 -7.64
CA LYS A 276 -1.53 23.34 -6.57
C LYS A 276 -2.13 24.74 -6.62
N ASN A 277 -2.93 25.08 -5.62
CA ASN A 277 -3.44 26.43 -5.47
C ASN A 277 -2.32 27.36 -5.00
N ASP A 278 -2.13 28.49 -5.68
CA ASP A 278 -1.14 29.49 -5.26
C ASP A 278 -1.65 30.22 -4.00
N GLN A 279 -1.20 29.75 -2.83
CA GLN A 279 -1.57 30.35 -1.55
C GLN A 279 -0.90 31.72 -1.31
N ARG A 280 0.01 32.19 -2.17
CA ARG A 280 0.68 33.49 -1.98
C ARG A 280 -0.31 34.65 -1.89
N MET A 281 -1.47 34.57 -2.57
CA MET A 281 -2.53 35.58 -2.52
C MET A 281 -3.34 35.61 -1.21
N TYR A 282 -3.40 34.51 -0.43
CA TYR A 282 -4.14 34.48 0.84
C TYR A 282 -3.49 35.37 1.90
N ILE A 283 -2.15 35.42 1.93
CA ILE A 283 -1.38 36.25 2.88
C ILE A 283 -1.59 37.75 2.59
N HIS A 284 -1.79 38.12 1.33
CA HIS A 284 -2.11 39.49 0.94
C HIS A 284 -3.56 39.88 1.23
N LYS A 285 -4.53 38.96 1.09
CA LYS A 285 -5.94 39.24 1.45
C LYS A 285 -6.12 39.54 2.94
N ALA A 286 -5.41 38.84 3.83
CA ALA A 286 -5.46 39.10 5.28
C ALA A 286 -4.85 40.47 5.66
N ARG A 287 -3.81 40.92 4.94
CA ARG A 287 -3.20 42.25 5.15
C ARG A 287 -4.06 43.39 4.61
N THR A 288 -4.73 43.20 3.47
CA THR A 288 -5.63 44.23 2.92
C THR A 288 -6.93 44.35 3.73
N ALA A 289 -7.46 43.23 4.23
CA ALA A 289 -8.63 43.24 5.12
C ALA A 289 -8.33 43.86 6.52
N SER A 290 -7.11 43.72 7.02
CA SER A 290 -6.71 44.36 8.29
C SER A 290 -6.36 45.85 8.13
N GLN A 291 -6.00 46.33 6.94
CA GLN A 291 -5.81 47.76 6.65
C GLN A 291 -7.10 48.50 6.29
N SER A 292 -8.15 47.82 5.81
CA SER A 292 -9.43 48.44 5.44
C SER A 292 -10.40 48.66 6.62
N HIS A 293 -10.05 48.28 7.86
CA HIS A 293 -10.88 48.51 9.06
C HIS A 293 -10.53 49.77 9.86
N SER A 294 -9.76 50.70 9.29
CA SER A 294 -9.56 52.03 9.88
C SER A 294 -10.10 53.15 8.98
N ARG A 295 -11.43 53.29 8.92
CA ARG A 295 -12.22 54.54 8.69
C ARG A 295 -13.57 54.24 8.00
N SER A 296 -14.62 54.03 8.79
CA SER A 296 -15.81 54.90 8.76
C SER A 296 -16.83 54.43 9.81
N ARG A 297 -17.31 55.40 10.60
CA ARG A 297 -18.53 55.28 11.42
C ARG A 297 -19.68 55.84 10.58
N SER A 298 -20.75 55.08 10.38
CA SER A 298 -22.14 55.54 10.63
C SER A 298 -23.21 54.51 10.22
N ASN A 299 -24.01 54.13 11.23
CA ASN A 299 -25.47 53.97 11.22
C ASN A 299 -26.15 52.78 10.49
N GLY A 300 -26.69 51.87 11.31
CA GLY A 300 -28.10 51.44 11.28
C GLY A 300 -28.50 50.36 10.26
N GLY A 301 -28.79 49.14 10.74
CA GLY A 301 -29.52 48.13 9.95
C GLY A 301 -29.29 46.72 10.45
N ASP A 302 -30.20 46.27 11.31
CA ASP A 302 -30.33 44.93 11.88
C ASP A 302 -30.39 43.83 10.80
N TYR A 303 -29.41 42.92 10.73
CA TYR A 303 -29.65 41.54 10.26
C TYR A 303 -28.69 40.55 10.94
N ARG A 304 -29.33 39.53 11.50
CA ARG A 304 -28.79 38.50 12.39
C ARG A 304 -27.72 37.65 11.72
N ARG A 305 -26.63 37.42 12.45
CA ARG A 305 -25.66 36.34 12.26
C ARG A 305 -26.32 35.00 12.62
N PRO A 306 -26.22 33.95 11.80
CA PRO A 306 -26.27 32.59 12.31
C PRO A 306 -24.86 32.13 12.61
N GLU A 307 -24.67 31.67 13.83
CA GLU A 307 -23.49 30.99 14.32
C GLU A 307 -23.25 29.67 13.56
N ASP A 308 -21.98 29.29 13.52
CA ASP A 308 -21.45 27.93 13.71
C ASP A 308 -22.48 26.80 13.74
N LEU A 309 -22.30 25.80 12.87
CA LEU A 309 -22.21 24.36 13.20
C LEU A 309 -22.48 23.46 11.97
N THR A 310 -21.77 22.32 11.97
CA THR A 310 -21.90 21.08 11.17
C THR A 310 -21.16 21.09 9.83
N ASP A 311 -20.04 20.38 9.67
CA ASP A 311 -19.85 18.92 9.66
C ASP A 311 -20.71 18.23 8.59
N THR A 312 -20.17 18.09 7.39
CA THR A 312 -20.35 16.89 6.55
C THR A 312 -19.41 16.95 5.34
N ASP A 313 -18.33 16.19 5.42
CA ASP A 313 -17.51 15.83 4.28
C ASP A 313 -18.29 14.78 3.46
N GLN A 314 -18.92 15.23 2.38
CA GLN A 314 -19.59 14.36 1.40
C GLN A 314 -18.88 14.52 0.07
N SER A 315 -17.91 13.64 -0.12
CA SER A 315 -17.35 13.31 -1.42
C SER A 315 -18.30 12.33 -2.12
N SER A 316 -18.87 12.73 -3.27
CA SER A 316 -18.90 11.97 -4.53
C SER A 316 -20.07 12.35 -5.46
N ALA A 317 -19.72 12.51 -6.74
CA ALA A 317 -20.47 12.06 -7.92
C ALA A 317 -21.98 12.35 -8.03
N HIS A 318 -22.33 13.43 -8.74
CA HIS A 318 -23.45 13.40 -9.69
C HIS A 318 -23.29 14.50 -10.75
N THR A 319 -23.07 14.14 -12.01
CA THR A 319 -23.40 15.03 -13.14
C THR A 319 -24.35 14.27 -14.06
N GLY A 320 -25.60 14.18 -13.61
CA GLY A 320 -26.74 13.95 -14.47
C GLY A 320 -27.11 15.28 -15.14
N SER A 321 -27.26 15.21 -16.46
CA SER A 321 -27.82 16.23 -17.35
C SER A 321 -29.17 16.74 -16.85
N ASP A 322 -29.31 18.06 -16.66
CA ASP A 322 -30.58 18.75 -16.92
C ASP A 322 -30.32 20.19 -17.38
N ASP A 323 -30.96 20.54 -18.50
CA ASP A 323 -30.93 21.84 -19.14
C ASP A 323 -31.81 22.81 -18.35
N SER A 324 -31.24 23.92 -17.89
CA SER A 324 -32.00 25.16 -17.72
C SER A 324 -31.07 26.35 -17.89
N ASP A 325 -31.30 27.10 -18.97
CA ASP A 325 -30.81 28.44 -19.19
C ASP A 325 -31.20 29.32 -17.99
N ASP A 326 -30.22 29.87 -17.29
CA ASP A 326 -30.38 31.18 -16.66
C ASP A 326 -29.04 31.94 -16.61
N GLU A 327 -29.14 33.22 -16.91
CA GLU A 327 -28.09 34.07 -17.45
C GLU A 327 -26.84 34.27 -16.55
N ALA A 328 -25.69 34.12 -17.21
CA ALA A 328 -24.41 34.81 -17.00
C ALA A 328 -24.27 35.68 -15.73
N VAL A 329 -23.69 35.09 -14.69
CA VAL A 329 -22.84 35.81 -13.73
C VAL A 329 -21.39 35.44 -14.06
N GLU A 330 -20.83 36.08 -15.09
CA GLU A 330 -19.39 36.10 -15.33
C GLU A 330 -18.73 36.92 -14.22
N ASP A 331 -18.49 36.30 -13.07
CA ASP A 331 -17.74 36.90 -11.97
C ASP A 331 -16.35 36.24 -11.90
N ASP A 332 -15.40 36.79 -12.67
CA ASP A 332 -13.95 36.89 -12.42
C ASP A 332 -13.21 35.77 -11.63
N LEU A 333 -13.60 34.50 -11.77
CA LEU A 333 -12.92 33.34 -11.15
C LEU A 333 -11.89 32.66 -12.06
N VAL A 334 -11.39 33.34 -13.10
CA VAL A 334 -10.31 32.84 -14.00
C VAL A 334 -8.93 33.38 -13.59
N GLY A 335 -8.76 33.72 -12.31
CA GLY A 335 -7.51 34.28 -11.78
C GLY A 335 -6.55 33.23 -11.20
N ASN A 336 -5.56 32.81 -11.99
CA ASN A 336 -4.31 32.14 -11.60
C ASN A 336 -4.39 30.75 -10.95
N VAL A 337 -4.70 29.73 -11.74
CA VAL A 337 -4.18 28.38 -11.47
C VAL A 337 -2.75 28.35 -12.03
N SER A 338 -1.73 28.05 -11.21
CA SER A 338 -0.30 28.08 -11.59
C SER A 338 0.10 27.13 -12.75
N GLY A 339 -0.84 26.44 -13.37
CA GLY A 339 -0.61 25.33 -14.30
C GLY A 339 -0.02 24.08 -13.62
N GLU A 340 0.50 24.21 -12.40
CA GLU A 340 1.14 23.13 -11.66
C GLU A 340 0.12 22.16 -11.07
N CYS A 341 0.34 20.87 -11.30
CA CYS A 341 -0.51 19.83 -10.71
C CYS A 341 0.26 18.54 -10.45
N PHE A 342 -0.20 17.80 -9.46
CA PHE A 342 0.24 16.45 -9.19
C PHE A 342 -0.66 15.45 -9.90
N TYR A 343 -0.02 14.57 -10.67
CA TYR A 343 -0.62 13.35 -11.17
C TYR A 343 -0.41 12.28 -10.11
N ASN A 344 -1.49 11.86 -9.45
CA ASN A 344 -1.43 10.88 -8.36
C ASN A 344 -1.74 9.49 -8.93
N TYR A 345 -0.80 8.56 -8.77
CA TYR A 345 -0.95 7.16 -9.15
C TYR A 345 -1.00 6.29 -7.88
N PHE A 346 -2.13 6.35 -7.17
CA PHE A 346 -2.35 5.62 -5.91
C PHE A 346 -2.08 4.12 -6.06
N HIS A 347 -2.49 3.52 -7.18
CA HIS A 347 -2.30 2.09 -7.43
C HIS A 347 -0.88 1.73 -7.90
N MET A 348 -0.08 2.71 -8.33
CA MET A 348 1.32 2.51 -8.72
C MET A 348 2.30 2.89 -7.60
N GLY A 349 1.83 3.67 -6.62
CA GLY A 349 2.56 4.01 -5.41
C GLY A 349 3.39 5.29 -5.49
N PHE A 350 3.10 6.16 -6.45
CA PHE A 350 3.86 7.40 -6.63
C PHE A 350 3.01 8.57 -7.15
N ASP A 351 3.47 9.79 -6.89
CA ASP A 351 2.90 11.02 -7.42
C ASP A 351 3.94 11.75 -8.28
N ILE A 352 3.50 12.40 -9.35
CA ILE A 352 4.38 13.14 -10.26
C ILE A 352 3.93 14.59 -10.34
N LEU A 353 4.82 15.52 -9.97
CA LEU A 353 4.56 16.95 -10.16
C LEU A 353 4.84 17.33 -11.61
N VAL A 354 3.78 17.81 -12.26
CA VAL A 354 3.81 18.44 -13.57
C VAL A 354 3.83 19.96 -13.35
N SER A 355 4.91 20.61 -13.75
CA SER A 355 5.11 22.07 -13.59
C SER A 355 5.98 22.63 -14.73
N PRO A 356 6.11 23.97 -14.86
CA PRO A 356 7.08 24.56 -15.78
C PRO A 356 8.50 24.05 -15.51
N PRO A 357 9.39 23.98 -16.52
CA PRO A 357 10.71 23.35 -16.36
C PRO A 357 11.54 24.03 -15.26
N GLN A 358 12.00 23.25 -14.29
CA GLN A 358 12.90 23.69 -13.21
C GLN A 358 14.32 23.17 -13.44
N PRO A 359 15.36 23.83 -12.86
CA PRO A 359 16.71 23.30 -12.87
C PRO A 359 16.76 21.89 -12.27
N ILE A 360 17.35 20.96 -13.01
CA ILE A 360 17.48 19.56 -12.61
C ILE A 360 18.52 19.45 -11.50
N SER A 361 18.37 18.46 -10.62
CA SER A 361 19.38 18.13 -9.61
C SER A 361 20.76 17.87 -10.21
N GLN A 362 21.80 18.14 -9.43
CA GLN A 362 23.18 17.88 -9.83
C GLN A 362 23.38 16.38 -10.10
N THR A 363 24.25 16.05 -11.06
CA THR A 363 24.67 14.67 -11.30
C THR A 363 25.56 14.18 -10.16
N PRO A 364 25.39 12.92 -9.67
CA PRO A 364 26.25 12.35 -8.63
C PRO A 364 27.75 12.45 -8.96
N PRO A 365 28.62 12.82 -8.00
CA PRO A 365 30.06 12.99 -8.25
C PRO A 365 30.74 11.76 -8.86
N SER A 366 30.38 10.55 -8.42
CA SER A 366 30.91 9.29 -8.98
C SER A 366 30.67 9.16 -10.48
N GLN A 367 29.48 9.56 -10.94
CA GLN A 367 29.11 9.52 -12.36
C GLN A 367 29.83 10.59 -13.19
N VAL A 368 30.03 11.78 -12.62
CA VAL A 368 30.81 12.85 -13.28
C VAL A 368 32.27 12.42 -13.47
N LEU A 369 32.86 11.75 -12.46
CA LEU A 369 34.20 11.18 -12.56
C LEU A 369 34.27 10.08 -13.64
N ALA A 370 33.30 9.16 -13.65
CA ALA A 370 33.25 8.06 -14.63
C ALA A 370 33.08 8.54 -16.08
N SER A 371 32.46 9.70 -16.29
CA SER A 371 32.19 10.29 -17.60
C SER A 371 33.28 11.26 -18.09
N ASN A 372 34.46 11.28 -17.44
CA ASN A 372 35.55 12.24 -17.71
C ASN A 372 35.09 13.71 -17.66
N GLY A 373 34.17 14.05 -16.75
CA GLY A 373 33.67 15.40 -16.58
C GLY A 373 32.69 15.87 -17.67
N LYS A 374 32.21 14.96 -18.55
CA LYS A 374 31.09 15.26 -19.45
C LYS A 374 29.79 14.97 -18.73
N GLU A 375 28.90 15.95 -18.62
CA GLU A 375 27.58 15.71 -18.04
C GLU A 375 26.87 14.56 -18.78
N VAL A 376 26.27 13.65 -18.01
CA VAL A 376 25.65 12.41 -18.50
C VAL A 376 24.47 12.75 -19.45
N PRO A 377 24.18 11.95 -20.49
CA PRO A 377 23.06 12.20 -21.41
C PRO A 377 21.74 12.51 -20.68
N GLY A 378 21.24 13.74 -20.90
CA GLY A 378 20.12 14.35 -20.19
C GLY A 378 20.37 15.83 -19.85
N ALA A 379 21.65 16.20 -19.67
CA ALA A 379 22.10 17.55 -19.34
C ALA A 379 22.17 18.52 -20.54
N SER A 380 21.21 18.47 -21.45
CA SER A 380 21.04 19.58 -22.40
C SER A 380 20.18 20.64 -21.72
N PRO A 381 20.73 21.79 -21.28
CA PRO A 381 19.90 22.89 -20.83
C PRO A 381 19.07 23.32 -22.04
N PHE A 382 17.77 23.08 -21.98
CA PHE A 382 16.78 23.55 -22.96
C PHE A 382 16.96 23.04 -24.40
N LYS A 383 16.43 21.84 -24.71
CA LYS A 383 15.90 21.61 -26.07
C LYS A 383 14.65 22.49 -26.22
N ASN A 384 14.80 23.69 -26.80
CA ASN A 384 13.76 24.59 -27.34
C ASN A 384 12.31 24.22 -26.96
N SER A 385 12.01 24.33 -25.68
CA SER A 385 10.67 24.15 -25.15
C SER A 385 10.22 25.51 -24.66
N THR A 386 9.04 25.94 -25.08
CA THR A 386 8.41 27.14 -24.53
C THR A 386 8.47 27.09 -23.00
N ALA A 387 8.81 28.21 -22.35
CA ALA A 387 8.94 28.28 -20.88
C ALA A 387 7.67 27.81 -20.16
N ASP A 388 6.52 27.89 -20.85
CA ASP A 388 5.21 27.49 -20.36
C ASP A 388 4.88 26.00 -20.57
N ARG A 389 5.78 25.21 -21.19
CA ARG A 389 5.52 23.77 -21.39
C ARG A 389 5.67 23.03 -20.06
N LEU A 390 4.57 22.46 -19.58
CA LEU A 390 4.58 21.62 -18.41
C LEU A 390 5.36 20.31 -18.64
N VAL A 391 6.18 19.93 -17.68
CA VAL A 391 7.00 18.72 -17.68
C VAL A 391 6.99 18.09 -16.28
N ALA A 392 7.31 16.80 -16.19
CA ALA A 392 7.59 16.15 -14.93
C ALA A 392 8.79 16.83 -14.28
N THR A 393 8.64 17.28 -13.04
CA THR A 393 9.70 18.02 -12.31
C THR A 393 10.02 17.40 -10.97
N LYS A 394 9.10 16.62 -10.38
CA LYS A 394 9.31 15.89 -9.13
C LYS A 394 8.56 14.56 -9.18
N VAL A 395 9.12 13.53 -8.57
CA VAL A 395 8.43 12.25 -8.31
C VAL A 395 8.48 11.95 -6.82
N VAL A 396 7.35 11.61 -6.21
CA VAL A 396 7.25 11.17 -4.83
C VAL A 396 6.94 9.67 -4.82
N LEU A 397 7.84 8.86 -4.28
CA LEU A 397 7.71 7.40 -4.16
C LEU A 397 7.25 7.05 -2.74
N HIS A 398 6.12 6.37 -2.59
CA HIS A 398 5.52 6.07 -1.30
C HIS A 398 5.78 4.63 -0.86
N ALA A 399 6.23 4.44 0.38
CA ALA A 399 6.60 3.12 0.90
C ALA A 399 5.42 2.33 1.51
N ASN A 400 4.28 2.98 1.73
CA ASN A 400 3.06 2.40 2.33
C ASN A 400 3.34 1.56 3.61
N VAL A 401 4.16 2.11 4.52
CA VAL A 401 4.58 1.39 5.73
C VAL A 401 3.42 1.32 6.73
N PRO A 402 3.03 0.13 7.22
CA PRO A 402 2.04 0.01 8.29
C PRO A 402 2.39 0.87 9.51
N GLY A 403 1.39 1.57 10.05
CA GLY A 403 1.58 2.50 11.17
C GLY A 403 2.00 3.92 10.78
N SER A 404 2.47 4.12 9.55
CA SER A 404 2.73 5.47 9.05
C SER A 404 1.43 6.24 8.80
N TYR A 405 1.47 7.57 8.93
CA TYR A 405 0.31 8.43 8.65
C TYR A 405 -0.29 8.24 7.24
N PRO A 406 0.49 8.17 6.14
CA PRO A 406 -0.07 7.96 4.80
C PRO A 406 -0.39 6.49 4.49
N PHE A 407 -0.39 5.59 5.50
CA PHE A 407 -0.64 4.17 5.28
C PHE A 407 -1.98 3.93 4.60
N ASN A 408 -1.95 3.06 3.59
CA ASN A 408 -3.05 2.67 2.73
C ASN A 408 -3.64 3.81 1.87
N ARG A 409 -2.93 4.93 1.70
CA ARG A 409 -3.28 5.94 0.70
C ARG A 409 -2.77 5.55 -0.69
N HIS A 410 -1.51 5.14 -0.74
CA HIS A 410 -0.83 4.66 -1.93
C HIS A 410 -0.40 3.21 -1.74
N ARG A 411 -0.30 2.47 -2.84
CA ARG A 411 0.41 1.19 -2.86
C ARG A 411 1.89 1.42 -2.54
N ARG A 412 2.56 0.42 -1.94
CA ARG A 412 4.02 0.43 -1.81
C ARG A 412 4.71 0.47 -3.17
N CYS A 413 5.56 1.46 -3.38
CA CYS A 413 6.48 1.55 -4.50
C CYS A 413 7.90 1.23 -4.03
N ARG A 414 8.46 0.11 -4.54
CA ARG A 414 9.87 -0.24 -4.28
C ARG A 414 10.79 0.60 -5.16
N TRP A 415 11.95 0.94 -4.62
CA TRP A 415 12.94 1.75 -5.32
C TRP A 415 14.36 1.33 -4.93
N GLU A 416 15.33 1.66 -5.78
CA GLU A 416 16.76 1.52 -5.49
C GLU A 416 17.53 2.76 -5.98
N ILE A 417 18.65 3.07 -5.33
CA ILE A 417 19.56 4.15 -5.72
C ILE A 417 20.72 3.55 -6.51
N SER A 418 20.55 3.44 -7.83
CA SER A 418 21.45 2.69 -8.71
C SER A 418 22.81 3.34 -8.93
N TYR A 419 23.00 4.59 -8.51
CA TYR A 419 24.28 5.30 -8.64
C TYR A 419 25.20 5.13 -7.43
N LEU A 420 24.72 4.55 -6.33
CA LEU A 420 25.58 4.26 -5.20
C LEU A 420 26.40 3.00 -5.50
N PRO A 421 27.72 3.02 -5.24
CA PRO A 421 28.59 1.88 -5.49
C PRO A 421 28.15 0.67 -4.64
N THR A 422 28.22 -0.51 -5.25
CA THR A 422 27.96 -1.80 -4.61
C THR A 422 29.17 -2.69 -4.92
N ASP A 423 29.89 -3.13 -3.89
CA ASP A 423 30.98 -4.10 -4.10
C ASP A 423 30.39 -5.50 -4.33
N ASP A 424 29.18 -5.76 -3.82
CA ASP A 424 28.38 -6.97 -4.02
C ASP A 424 26.93 -6.68 -4.44
N ALA A 425 26.32 -7.58 -5.23
CA ALA A 425 24.92 -7.46 -5.66
C ALA A 425 23.88 -7.48 -4.51
N ASN A 426 24.29 -7.91 -3.31
CA ASN A 426 23.47 -7.88 -2.09
C ASN A 426 23.58 -6.55 -1.32
N GLU A 427 24.37 -5.59 -1.80
CA GLU A 427 24.56 -4.28 -1.14
C GLU A 427 23.77 -3.16 -1.84
N VAL A 428 22.76 -3.47 -2.65
CA VAL A 428 21.95 -2.44 -3.31
C VAL A 428 21.23 -1.60 -2.25
N VAL A 429 21.34 -0.27 -2.36
CA VAL A 429 20.62 0.66 -1.49
C VAL A 429 19.19 0.78 -2.02
N ASP A 430 18.23 0.25 -1.28
CA ASP A 430 16.84 0.09 -1.71
C ASP A 430 15.81 0.54 -0.66
N SER A 431 14.53 0.36 -1.01
CA SER A 431 13.38 0.69 -0.16
C SER A 431 13.23 -0.16 1.11
N GLU A 432 14.04 -1.20 1.27
CA GLU A 432 14.10 -2.08 2.44
C GLU A 432 15.30 -1.76 3.34
N THR A 433 16.27 -0.99 2.85
CA THR A 433 17.47 -0.58 3.59
C THR A 433 17.13 0.42 4.71
N PRO A 434 17.61 0.23 5.96
CA PRO A 434 17.47 1.20 7.04
C PRO A 434 18.08 2.56 6.68
N PHE A 435 17.43 3.66 7.09
CA PHE A 435 17.84 4.99 6.67
C PHE A 435 19.24 5.40 7.13
N ASP A 436 19.69 4.95 8.31
CA ASP A 436 21.03 5.28 8.80
C ASP A 436 22.13 4.79 7.83
N GLU A 437 21.94 3.61 7.22
CA GLU A 437 22.85 3.06 6.20
C GLU A 437 22.74 3.82 4.88
N ILE A 438 21.52 4.19 4.46
CA ILE A 438 21.29 5.04 3.28
C ILE A 438 22.01 6.37 3.45
N GLU A 439 21.85 6.99 4.63
CA GLU A 439 22.44 8.28 4.99
C GLU A 439 23.97 8.21 4.94
N GLU A 440 24.60 7.19 5.52
CA GLU A 440 26.05 7.00 5.49
C GLU A 440 26.58 6.96 4.05
N ARG A 441 25.96 6.17 3.18
CA ARG A 441 26.41 6.01 1.78
C ARG A 441 26.19 7.26 0.95
N LEU A 442 25.07 7.96 1.13
CA LEU A 442 24.83 9.24 0.46
C LEU A 442 25.78 10.34 0.97
N ARG A 443 26.16 10.32 2.24
CA ARG A 443 27.17 11.25 2.78
C ARG A 443 28.52 11.05 2.13
N GLU A 444 28.94 9.80 1.91
CA GLU A 444 30.21 9.52 1.24
C GLU A 444 30.16 9.91 -0.25
N GLU A 445 29.09 9.57 -0.98
CA GLU A 445 28.93 9.93 -2.40
C GLU A 445 28.99 11.44 -2.63
N TRP A 446 28.36 12.23 -1.76
CA TRP A 446 28.25 13.68 -1.92
C TRP A 446 29.30 14.48 -1.15
N LYS A 447 30.27 13.81 -0.51
CA LYS A 447 31.29 14.41 0.36
C LYS A 447 32.05 15.58 -0.27
N SER A 448 32.36 15.47 -1.57
CA SER A 448 33.08 16.50 -2.33
C SER A 448 32.26 17.78 -2.59
N THR A 449 30.94 17.71 -2.44
CA THR A 449 30.02 18.83 -2.71
C THR A 449 29.78 19.71 -1.48
N TYR A 450 30.10 19.21 -0.28
CA TYR A 450 29.85 19.95 0.97
C TYR A 450 31.09 20.77 1.40
N PRO A 451 31.01 22.11 1.48
CA PRO A 451 32.03 22.92 2.14
C PRO A 451 31.98 22.66 3.66
N SER A 452 33.15 22.60 4.31
CA SER A 452 33.37 22.06 5.67
C SER A 452 32.45 22.59 6.79
N GLU A 453 32.20 21.71 7.78
CA GLU A 453 31.55 21.87 9.11
C GLU A 453 30.14 22.48 9.17
N ASP A 454 29.81 23.57 8.45
CA ASP A 454 28.49 24.23 8.50
C ASP A 454 27.40 23.44 7.72
N ALA A 455 27.78 22.60 6.76
CA ALA A 455 26.88 21.72 6.03
C ALA A 455 26.26 20.60 6.88
N LYS A 456 26.90 20.24 8.01
CA LYS A 456 26.33 19.30 9.00
C LYS A 456 25.02 19.84 9.60
N GLY A 457 24.82 21.16 9.62
CA GLY A 457 23.61 21.81 10.11
C GLY A 457 22.42 21.74 9.14
N ARG A 458 22.66 21.80 7.82
CA ARG A 458 21.61 21.71 6.77
C ARG A 458 21.03 20.32 6.58
N GLN A 459 21.71 19.30 7.11
CA GLN A 459 21.28 17.90 7.09
C GLN A 459 20.77 17.43 8.46
N ARG A 460 20.57 18.34 9.43
CA ARG A 460 19.82 18.00 10.64
C ARG A 460 18.40 17.68 10.21
N GLY A 461 17.99 16.45 10.48
CA GLY A 461 16.64 15.98 10.19
C GLY A 461 15.60 16.96 10.72
N MET A 462 14.67 17.39 9.86
CA MET A 462 13.58 18.28 10.26
C MET A 462 12.39 17.43 10.73
N VAL A 463 12.05 17.51 12.01
CA VAL A 463 10.92 16.78 12.59
C VAL A 463 9.60 17.39 12.15
N LEU A 464 8.71 16.56 11.65
CA LEU A 464 7.34 16.88 11.25
C LEU A 464 6.35 16.14 12.14
N ASN A 465 5.32 16.82 12.60
CA ASN A 465 4.21 16.21 13.34
C ASN A 465 2.97 16.11 12.45
N ARG A 466 2.69 14.96 11.84
CA ARG A 466 1.54 14.79 10.94
C ARG A 466 0.18 14.72 11.66
N GLY A 467 0.17 14.59 12.98
CA GLY A 467 -1.04 14.56 13.81
C GLY A 467 -1.64 15.93 14.14
N TRP A 468 -1.00 17.04 13.73
CA TRP A 468 -1.52 18.39 13.96
C TRP A 468 -2.36 18.81 12.75
N GLY A 469 -3.59 19.30 12.96
CA GLY A 469 -4.54 19.64 11.90
C GLY A 469 -4.14 20.79 10.96
N ASP A 470 -2.92 21.33 11.12
CA ASP A 470 -2.29 22.34 10.26
C ASP A 470 -1.08 21.77 9.50
N SER A 471 -0.74 20.50 9.73
CA SER A 471 0.24 19.76 8.94
C SER A 471 -0.43 19.31 7.64
N PRO A 472 0.18 19.55 6.48
CA PRO A 472 -0.42 19.22 5.20
C PRO A 472 -0.84 17.75 5.15
N GLY A 473 -2.10 17.49 4.82
CA GLY A 473 -2.68 16.15 4.81
C GLY A 473 -2.12 15.27 3.69
N SER A 474 -1.32 15.85 2.80
CA SER A 474 -0.74 15.21 1.63
C SER A 474 0.72 15.58 1.43
N SER A 475 1.58 14.60 1.09
CA SER A 475 2.98 14.83 0.72
C SER A 475 3.14 15.81 -0.46
N CYS A 476 2.08 16.00 -1.27
CA CYS A 476 2.05 16.95 -2.39
C CYS A 476 1.91 18.42 -1.95
N GLU A 477 1.32 18.69 -0.79
CA GLU A 477 1.16 20.06 -0.25
C GLU A 477 2.46 20.58 0.38
N PHE A 478 3.35 19.67 0.79
CA PHE A 478 4.62 19.99 1.42
C PHE A 478 5.58 20.78 0.51
N LEU A 479 5.51 20.55 -0.81
CA LEU A 479 6.50 21.06 -1.77
C LEU A 479 6.16 22.44 -2.34
N GLY A 480 5.05 23.04 -1.90
CA GLY A 480 4.58 24.35 -2.38
C GLY A 480 4.99 25.54 -1.54
N GLY A 481 5.33 25.36 -0.26
CA GLY A 481 5.60 26.43 0.70
C GLY A 481 7.02 26.48 1.29
N TRP A 482 7.88 25.53 0.93
CA TRP A 482 9.20 25.37 1.55
C TRP A 482 10.24 26.42 1.10
N GLU A 483 10.04 27.11 -0.02
CA GLU A 483 10.97 28.15 -0.47
C GLU A 483 10.83 29.48 0.30
N ASP A 484 9.68 29.78 0.91
CA ASP A 484 9.38 31.15 1.40
C ASP A 484 9.12 31.29 2.92
N SER A 485 9.04 30.20 3.71
CA SER A 485 8.53 30.31 5.09
C SER A 485 9.62 30.20 6.17
N SER A 486 10.32 31.32 6.39
CA SER A 486 10.97 31.64 7.66
C SER A 486 9.99 32.39 8.56
N GLY A 487 9.13 31.68 9.28
CA GLY A 487 8.17 32.34 10.18
C GLY A 487 7.31 31.37 10.95
N GLY A 488 7.62 31.18 12.24
CA GLY A 488 6.82 30.36 13.14
C GLY A 488 5.52 31.06 13.55
N VAL A 489 4.43 30.30 13.55
CA VAL A 489 3.19 30.64 14.26
C VAL A 489 2.73 29.39 15.01
N ALA A 490 2.43 29.55 16.29
CA ALA A 490 2.06 28.47 17.20
C ALA A 490 0.61 28.01 16.96
N ALA A 491 0.40 26.69 16.84
CA ALA A 491 -0.92 26.07 16.72
C ALA A 491 -1.20 25.05 17.84
N LYS A 492 -2.49 24.91 18.15
CA LYS A 492 -3.12 24.20 19.28
C LYS A 492 -2.81 22.69 19.30
N LYS A 493 -2.51 22.14 20.48
CA LYS A 493 -2.36 20.70 20.74
C LYS A 493 -3.67 19.94 20.48
N LEU A 494 -3.69 19.12 19.43
CA LEU A 494 -4.50 17.92 19.34
C LEU A 494 -3.57 16.71 19.59
N ASP A 495 -4.09 15.69 20.27
CA ASP A 495 -3.35 14.54 20.78
C ASP A 495 -2.94 13.59 19.63
N GLY A 496 -1.95 14.00 18.85
CA GLY A 496 -1.32 13.17 17.83
C GLY A 496 -0.42 12.15 18.51
N GLY A 497 -0.79 10.87 18.44
CA GLY A 497 0.03 9.77 18.94
C GLY A 497 1.45 9.79 18.36
N GLU A 498 2.39 9.19 19.08
CA GLU A 498 3.83 9.17 18.75
C GLU A 498 4.14 8.66 17.33
N ASP A 499 3.25 7.89 16.71
CA ASP A 499 3.36 7.31 15.37
C ASP A 499 3.14 8.32 14.22
N SER A 500 2.70 9.54 14.53
CA SER A 500 2.43 10.58 13.53
C SER A 500 3.64 11.45 13.19
N THR A 501 4.80 11.24 13.84
CA THR A 501 5.96 12.11 13.67
C THR A 501 7.00 11.49 12.74
N THR A 502 7.46 12.24 11.75
CA THR A 502 8.49 11.83 10.79
C THR A 502 9.63 12.84 10.75
N THR A 503 10.77 12.46 10.19
CA THR A 503 11.94 13.34 10.06
C THR A 503 12.35 13.43 8.59
N LEU A 504 12.54 14.66 8.09
CA LEU A 504 12.98 14.89 6.72
C LEU A 504 14.49 15.07 6.62
N TYR A 505 15.09 14.40 5.64
CA TYR A 505 16.51 14.50 5.33
C TYR A 505 16.70 14.85 3.86
N GLY A 506 17.49 15.89 3.59
CA GLY A 506 17.77 16.37 2.23
C GLY A 506 19.17 16.02 1.75
N PHE A 507 19.23 15.51 0.53
CA PHE A 507 20.44 15.31 -0.26
C PHE A 507 20.26 15.95 -1.64
N PRO A 508 21.33 16.22 -2.40
CA PRO A 508 21.19 16.74 -3.76
C PRO A 508 20.27 15.85 -4.61
N GLY A 509 19.14 16.40 -5.04
CA GLY A 509 18.12 15.69 -5.83
C GLY A 509 17.19 14.74 -5.08
N LEU A 510 17.34 14.58 -3.76
CA LEU A 510 16.58 13.62 -2.96
C LEU A 510 16.11 14.22 -1.62
N VAL A 511 14.86 14.00 -1.27
CA VAL A 511 14.35 14.25 0.08
C VAL A 511 13.73 12.97 0.61
N PHE A 512 14.24 12.50 1.73
CA PHE A 512 13.73 11.32 2.43
C PHE A 512 12.84 11.76 3.57
N GLU A 513 11.69 11.13 3.67
CA GLU A 513 10.88 11.15 4.88
C GLU A 513 11.05 9.85 5.64
N VAL A 514 11.49 9.96 6.88
CA VAL A 514 11.92 8.82 7.70
C VAL A 514 11.03 8.72 8.92
N LEU A 515 10.56 7.51 9.20
CA LEU A 515 9.78 7.18 10.39
C LEU A 515 10.71 7.05 11.60
N LYS A 516 10.14 7.11 12.81
CA LYS A 516 10.90 6.94 14.06
C LYS A 516 11.66 5.62 14.16
N ASN A 517 11.18 4.57 13.49
CA ASN A 517 11.83 3.25 13.46
C ASN A 517 12.96 3.16 12.41
N GLY A 518 13.36 4.28 11.78
CA GLY A 518 14.47 4.33 10.84
C GLY A 518 14.12 3.91 9.40
N PHE A 519 12.87 3.57 9.11
CA PHE A 519 12.44 3.24 7.75
C PHE A 519 11.92 4.45 6.99
N VAL A 520 12.18 4.48 5.68
CA VAL A 520 11.72 5.53 4.79
C VAL A 520 10.23 5.38 4.49
N SER A 521 9.44 6.40 4.81
CA SER A 521 8.01 6.50 4.45
C SER A 521 7.80 6.97 3.02
N ALA A 522 8.63 7.90 2.55
CA ALA A 522 8.57 8.41 1.19
C ALA A 522 9.93 8.96 0.73
N VAL A 523 10.19 8.89 -0.57
CA VAL A 523 11.35 9.55 -1.22
C VAL A 523 10.85 10.48 -2.30
N THR A 524 11.26 11.74 -2.23
CA THR A 524 11.01 12.73 -3.29
C THR A 524 12.27 12.90 -4.13
N VAL A 525 12.15 12.75 -5.44
CA VAL A 525 13.21 12.90 -6.43
C VAL A 525 13.00 14.19 -7.23
N TYR A 526 14.07 14.94 -7.45
CA TYR A 526 14.12 16.23 -8.16
C TYR A 526 15.02 16.21 -9.40
#